data_AF-J5VZL2-F1
#
_entry.id   AF-J5VZL2-F1
#
_cell.length_a   1.000
_cell.length_b   1.000
_cell.length_c   1.000
_cell.angle_alpha   90.00
_cell.angle_beta   90.00
_cell.angle_gamma   90.00
#
_symmetry.space_group_name_H-M   'P 1'
#
loop_
_entity.id
_entity.type
_entity.pdbx_description
1 polymer ?
#
loop_
_entity_poly.entity_id
_entity_poly.type
_entity_poly.pdbx_seq_one_letter_code
_entity_poly.pdbx_strand_id
1 'polypeptide(L)' 'MQTNTITFKEALPFHKYQSLMKFLNDIGVEIIEPEQTTFSELTSEDLERIYCSKEQSKLGLVTQHSEVQKRAMERKLNRK' A
#
# COMPACT_ATOMS: atom_id res chain seq x y z
N MET A 1 -0.72 -33.77 5.81
CA MET A 1 -2.09 -33.27 6.07
C MET A 1 -2.71 -32.92 4.73
N GLN A 2 -3.96 -33.29 4.50
CA GLN A 2 -4.65 -33.00 3.24
C GLN A 2 -5.30 -31.62 3.38
N THR A 3 -4.82 -30.64 2.62
CA THR A 3 -5.33 -29.25 2.65
C THR A 3 -6.44 -29.10 1.62
N ASN A 4 -7.61 -28.65 2.07
CA ASN A 4 -8.72 -28.32 1.18
C ASN A 4 -8.49 -26.92 0.59
N THR A 5 -8.53 -26.80 -0.74
CA THR A 5 -8.35 -25.52 -1.44
C THR A 5 -9.70 -24.97 -1.86
N ILE A 6 -9.99 -23.71 -1.50
CA ILE A 6 -11.17 -22.98 -1.97
C ILE A 6 -10.74 -22.09 -3.13
N THR A 7 -11.30 -22.31 -4.32
CA THR A 7 -11.05 -21.49 -5.51
C THR A 7 -12.17 -20.48 -5.73
N PHE A 8 -11.81 -19.25 -6.07
CA PHE A 8 -12.78 -18.20 -6.40
C PHE A 8 -13.07 -18.18 -7.90
N LYS A 9 -14.34 -18.02 -8.26
CA LYS A 9 -14.77 -17.90 -9.67
C LYS A 9 -14.34 -16.58 -10.31
N GLU A 10 -14.22 -15.52 -9.51
CA GLU A 10 -13.84 -14.18 -9.94
C GLU A 10 -12.87 -13.57 -8.92
N ALA A 11 -12.13 -12.55 -9.35
CA ALA A 11 -11.26 -11.79 -8.45
C ALA A 11 -12.10 -11.13 -7.36
N LEU A 12 -11.82 -11.47 -6.10
CA LEU A 12 -12.58 -10.97 -4.97
C LEU A 12 -12.13 -9.53 -4.64
N PRO A 13 -13.03 -8.53 -4.63
CA PRO A 13 -12.69 -7.19 -4.18
C PRO A 13 -12.20 -7.19 -2.72
N PHE A 14 -11.27 -6.29 -2.38
CA PHE A 14 -10.62 -6.26 -1.06
C PHE A 14 -11.61 -6.26 0.13
N HIS A 15 -12.70 -5.49 0.04
CA HIS A 15 -13.71 -5.44 1.11
C HIS A 15 -14.43 -6.79 1.33
N LYS A 16 -14.69 -7.54 0.26
CA LYS A 16 -15.30 -8.88 0.34
C LYS A 16 -14.29 -9.88 0.87
N TYR A 17 -13.02 -9.74 0.48
CA TYR A 17 -11.93 -10.56 0.99
C TYR A 17 -11.78 -10.43 2.51
N GLN A 18 -11.73 -9.20 3.04
CA GLN A 18 -11.67 -9.01 4.49
C GLN A 18 -12.87 -9.61 5.23
N SER A 19 -14.07 -9.42 4.69
CA SER A 19 -15.29 -9.98 5.29
C SER A 19 -15.26 -11.51 5.30
N LEU A 20 -14.76 -12.13 4.23
CA LEU A 20 -14.60 -13.58 4.12
C LEU A 20 -13.54 -14.11 5.07
N MET A 21 -12.36 -13.47 5.14
CA MET A 21 -11.29 -13.86 6.06
C MET A 21 -11.77 -13.84 7.51
N LYS A 22 -12.51 -12.80 7.89
CA LYS A 22 -13.12 -12.71 9.22
C LYS A 22 -14.09 -13.88 9.47
N PHE A 23 -15.00 -14.14 8.54
CA PHE A 23 -15.95 -15.24 8.67
C PHE A 23 -15.27 -16.60 8.80
N LEU A 24 -14.24 -16.87 7.99
CA LEU A 24 -13.47 -18.11 8.04
C LEU A 24 -12.75 -18.29 9.38
N ASN A 25 -12.18 -17.22 9.92
CA ASN A 25 -11.57 -17.23 11.24
C ASN A 25 -12.61 -17.50 12.35
N ASP A 26 -13.80 -16.90 12.25
CA ASP A 26 -14.87 -17.07 13.24
C ASP A 26 -15.40 -18.52 13.31
N ILE A 27 -15.36 -19.26 12.19
CA ILE A 27 -15.75 -20.68 12.15
C ILE A 27 -14.59 -21.66 12.44
N GLY A 28 -13.42 -21.14 12.83
CA GLY A 28 -12.25 -21.94 13.20
C GLY A 28 -11.49 -22.56 12.01
N VAL A 29 -11.60 -21.97 10.82
CA VAL A 29 -10.79 -22.38 9.66
C VAL A 29 -9.44 -21.69 9.75
N GLU A 30 -8.38 -22.51 9.86
CA GLU A 30 -7.00 -22.04 9.79
C GLU A 30 -6.64 -21.68 8.34
N ILE A 31 -6.38 -20.41 8.11
CA ILE A 31 -6.03 -19.88 6.78
C ILE A 31 -4.52 -19.79 6.72
N ILE A 32 -3.91 -20.61 5.88
CA ILE A 32 -2.49 -20.48 5.54
C ILE A 32 -2.42 -19.35 4.52
N GLU A 33 -2.15 -18.13 5.01
CA GLU A 33 -1.79 -17.04 4.12
C GLU A 33 -0.50 -17.44 3.40
N PRO A 34 -0.45 -17.39 2.05
CA PRO A 34 0.84 -17.51 1.39
C PRO A 34 1.74 -16.42 1.96
N GLU A 35 3.00 -16.72 2.24
CA GLU A 35 4.01 -15.70 2.57
C GLU A 35 3.99 -14.67 1.44
N GLN A 36 3.21 -13.61 1.63
CA GLN A 36 3.18 -12.49 0.74
C GLN A 36 4.47 -11.72 1.03
N THR A 37 5.57 -12.18 0.41
CA THR A 37 6.71 -11.31 0.10
C THR A 37 6.30 -10.36 -1.01
N THR A 38 5.19 -9.65 -0.82
CA THR A 38 4.74 -8.51 -1.62
C THR A 38 4.66 -7.29 -0.73
N PHE A 39 5.66 -7.12 0.14
CA PHE A 39 6.23 -5.78 0.21
C PHE A 39 6.76 -5.53 -1.20
N SER A 40 6.22 -4.53 -1.90
CA SER A 40 6.90 -4.01 -3.08
C SER A 40 8.34 -3.78 -2.66
N GLU A 41 9.26 -4.66 -3.09
CA GLU A 41 10.67 -4.47 -2.79
C GLU A 41 11.00 -3.07 -3.28
N LEU A 42 11.44 -2.21 -2.35
CA LEU A 42 11.87 -0.87 -2.71
C LEU A 42 12.93 -1.06 -3.79
N THR A 43 12.68 -0.51 -4.96
CA THR A 43 13.65 -0.59 -6.04
C THR A 43 14.91 0.17 -5.62
N SER A 44 16.03 -0.08 -6.28
CA SER A 44 17.24 0.72 -6.08
C SER A 44 16.97 2.22 -6.25
N GLU A 45 16.11 2.57 -7.20
CA GLU A 45 15.67 3.95 -7.42
C GLU A 45 14.87 4.52 -6.23
N ASP A 46 13.98 3.73 -5.62
CA ASP A 46 13.25 4.17 -4.44
C ASP A 46 14.19 4.39 -3.25
N LEU A 47 15.18 3.52 -3.06
CA LEU A 47 16.20 3.67 -2.02
C LEU A 47 17.05 4.93 -2.24
N GLU A 48 17.45 5.22 -3.48
CA GLU A 48 18.16 6.45 -3.84
C GLU A 48 17.32 7.70 -3.55
N ARG A 49 16.03 7.70 -3.91
CA ARG A 49 15.12 8.81 -3.64
C ARG A 49 14.95 9.06 -2.14
N ILE A 50 14.82 7.99 -1.34
CA ILE A 50 14.74 8.08 0.12
C ILE A 50 16.03 8.66 0.68
N TYR A 51 17.19 8.20 0.21
CA TYR A 51 18.48 8.72 0.63
C TYR A 51 18.62 10.22 0.32
N CYS A 52 18.34 10.62 -0.92
CA CYS A 52 18.34 12.02 -1.34
C CYS A 52 17.41 12.89 -0.50
N SER A 53 16.18 12.42 -0.24
CA SER A 53 15.21 13.13 0.60
C SER A 53 15.71 13.34 2.03
N LYS A 54 16.40 12.35 2.62
CA LYS A 54 17.01 12.48 3.95
C LYS A 54 18.13 13.54 3.95
N GLU A 55 19.00 13.53 2.95
CA GLU A 55 20.08 14.53 2.84
C GLU A 55 19.54 15.95 2.63
N GLN A 56 18.54 16.11 1.76
CA GLN A 56 17.84 17.40 1.57
C GLN A 56 17.21 17.90 2.88
N SER A 57 16.61 17.00 3.66
CA SER A 57 16.01 17.34 4.95
C SER A 57 17.05 17.83 5.95
N LYS A 58 18.22 17.18 6.03
CA LYS A 58 19.35 17.62 6.88
C LYS A 58 19.85 19.01 6.50
N LEU A 59 19.85 19.34 5.21
CA LEU A 59 20.25 20.65 4.69
C LEU A 59 19.15 21.72 4.80
N GLY A 60 17.97 21.39 5.36
CA GLY A 60 16.84 22.31 5.44
C GLY A 60 16.18 22.59 4.09
N LEU A 61 16.47 21.81 3.05
CA LEU A 61 15.90 21.90 1.71
C LEU A 61 14.52 21.22 1.66
N VAL A 62 13.66 21.52 2.63
CA VAL A 62 12.31 20.98 2.73
C VAL A 62 11.30 22.01 2.24
N THR A 63 10.25 21.54 1.57
CA THR A 63 9.13 22.42 1.20
C THR A 63 8.13 22.50 2.35
N GLN A 64 7.70 23.71 2.69
CA GLN A 64 6.69 23.91 3.73
C GLN A 64 5.34 23.33 3.31
N HIS A 65 4.61 22.77 4.28
CA HIS A 65 3.32 22.13 4.03
C HIS A 65 2.31 23.06 3.34
N SER A 66 2.25 24.32 3.78
CA SER A 66 1.36 25.34 3.21
C SER A 66 1.63 25.59 1.72
N GLU A 67 2.89 25.54 1.30
CA GLU A 67 3.28 25.73 -0.08
C GLU A 67 2.92 24.52 -0.95
N VAL A 68 3.08 23.30 -0.42
CA VAL A 68 2.61 22.07 -1.08
C VAL A 68 1.10 22.12 -1.29
N GLN A 69 0.35 22.52 -0.27
CA GLN A 69 -1.11 22.60 -0.32
C GLN A 69 -1.59 23.65 -1.35
N LYS A 70 -0.95 24.82 -1.38
CA LYS A 70 -1.23 25.88 -2.36
C LYS A 70 -1.02 25.37 -3.80
N ARG A 71 0.14 24.77 -4.09
CA ARG A 71 0.45 24.23 -5.42
C ARG A 71 -0.54 23.14 -5.85
N ALA A 72 -0.98 22.29 -4.92
CA ALA A 72 -1.98 21.26 -5.20
C ALA A 72 -3.34 21.87 -5.57
N MET A 73 -3.78 22.92 -4.87
CA MET A 73 -5.01 23.65 -5.19
C MET A 73 -4.94 24.34 -6.55
N GLU A 74 -3.83 25.02 -6.86
CA GLU A 74 -3.60 25.67 -8.16
C GLU A 74 -3.65 24.68 -9.33
N ARG A 75 -2.99 23.51 -9.19
CA ARG A 75 -3.06 22.44 -10.19
C ARG A 75 -4.47 21.91 -10.41
N LYS A 76 -5.29 21.85 -9.36
CA LYS A 76 -6.68 21.42 -9.46
C LYS A 76 -7.56 22.46 -10.16
N LEU A 77 -7.28 23.75 -9.95
CA LEU A 77 -7.98 24.85 -10.60
C LEU A 77 -7.66 24.90 -12.09
N ASN A 78 -6.39 24.80 -12.48
CA ASN A 78 -5.93 24.89 -13.87
C ASN A 78 -6.27 23.66 -14.74
N ARG A 79 -6.85 22.61 -14.13
CA ARG A 79 -7.34 21.41 -14.84
C ARG A 79 -8.85 21.50 -15.17
N LYS A 80 -9.53 22.55 -14.72
CA LYS A 80 -10.92 22.86 -15.07
C LYS A 80 -10.96 23.91 -16.17
#